data_AF-A0A447RTP3-F1
#
_entry.id   AF-A0A447RTP3-F1
#
_cell.length_a   1.000
_cell.length_b   1.000
_cell.length_c   1.000
_cell.angle_alpha   90.00
_cell.angle_beta   90.00
_cell.angle_gamma   90.00
#
_symmetry.space_group_name_H-M   'P 1'
#
loop_
_entity.id
_entity.type
_entity.pdbx_description
1 polymer ?
#
loop_
_entity_poly.entity_id
_entity_poly.type
_entity_poly.pdbx_seq_one_letter_code
_entity_poly.pdbx_strand_id
1 'polypeptide(L)'
;MSLAIVYTRAALGIEAPLITVEVHLSNGLPGLTMVGLPETTVKEARDRVRSALINSGYAFPAKKITINLAPADLPKEGGRYDLPIALALLVASEQLNTTRLNQYEFVGELALTGGLRGVPGAIPSAMEAIKAGRRIVVSSDNAAEVGLIGGSDCLVADHLQEVCAFLAGQTSLSPPLAEAPARDERYEDLLDVIGQQQGKTSAGDCGRRWSQSAPDRPARDRENHASQPTPRSPAAIKQSGSAGERGHTESGQPPHRKDAVASEAVPRPPP
;
A
#
# COMPACT_ATOMS: atom_id res chain seq x y z
N MET A 1 -8.52 17.97 -12.70
CA MET A 1 -7.08 18.26 -12.43
C MET A 1 -6.32 16.95 -12.50
N SER A 2 -5.07 16.93 -12.97
CA SER A 2 -4.31 15.67 -13.08
C SER A 2 -3.54 15.25 -11.81
N LEU A 3 -3.91 15.80 -10.65
CA LEU A 3 -3.44 15.37 -9.32
C LEU A 3 -4.67 15.04 -8.47
N ALA A 4 -4.66 13.89 -7.82
CA ALA A 4 -5.60 13.52 -6.78
C ALA A 4 -4.86 13.16 -5.49
N ILE A 5 -5.49 13.42 -4.35
CA ILE A 5 -4.99 13.12 -3.02
C ILE A 5 -6.08 12.38 -2.26
N VAL A 6 -5.74 11.23 -1.68
CA VAL A 6 -6.65 10.36 -0.93
C VAL A 6 -5.97 9.91 0.37
N TYR A 7 -6.70 9.96 1.49
CA TYR A 7 -6.16 9.57 2.80
C TYR A 7 -6.42 8.09 3.11
N THR A 8 -5.46 7.46 3.77
CA THR A 8 -5.52 6.07 4.22
C THR A 8 -4.62 5.88 5.45
N ARG A 9 -4.55 4.66 5.99
CA ARG A 9 -3.75 4.33 7.17
C ARG A 9 -2.82 3.15 6.91
N ALA A 10 -1.61 3.24 7.45
CA ALA A 10 -0.82 2.05 7.72
C ALA A 10 -1.33 1.40 9.02
N ALA A 11 -1.06 0.12 9.24
CA ALA A 11 -1.26 -0.51 10.54
C ALA A 11 0.11 -0.88 11.13
N LEU A 12 0.38 -0.39 12.34
CA LEU A 12 1.64 -0.54 13.06
C LEU A 12 1.34 -1.10 14.46
N GLY A 13 1.05 -2.40 14.52
CA GLY A 13 0.55 -3.04 15.73
C GLY A 13 -0.82 -2.49 16.12
N ILE A 14 -0.88 -1.74 17.22
CA ILE A 14 -2.10 -1.06 17.70
C ILE A 14 -2.26 0.37 17.16
N GLU A 15 -1.24 0.92 16.49
CA GLU A 15 -1.27 2.28 15.94
C GLU A 15 -1.69 2.28 14.47
N ALA A 16 -2.38 3.36 14.05
CA ALA A 16 -2.73 3.61 12.66
C ALA A 16 -2.27 5.00 12.20
N PRO A 17 -0.98 5.18 11.88
CA PRO A 17 -0.46 6.45 11.41
C PRO A 17 -0.98 6.81 10.00
N LEU A 18 -1.14 8.12 9.76
CA LEU A 18 -1.69 8.66 8.51
C LEU A 18 -0.76 8.40 7.31
N ILE A 19 -1.32 7.83 6.25
CA ILE A 19 -0.71 7.72 4.92
C ILE A 19 -1.50 8.62 3.95
N THR A 20 -0.79 9.40 3.16
CA THR A 20 -1.36 10.17 2.06
C THR A 20 -0.99 9.51 0.74
N VAL A 21 -2.01 9.15 -0.05
CA VAL A 21 -1.89 8.60 -1.40
C VAL A 21 -2.04 9.75 -2.39
N GLU A 22 -0.96 10.10 -3.09
CA GLU A 22 -0.98 11.14 -4.12
C GLU A 22 -0.80 10.48 -5.48
N VAL A 23 -1.74 10.72 -6.42
CA VAL A 23 -1.66 10.20 -7.78
C VAL A 23 -1.61 11.35 -8.77
N HIS A 24 -0.50 11.45 -9.50
CA HIS A 24 -0.31 12.42 -10.57
C HIS A 24 -0.31 11.74 -11.94
N LEU A 25 -1.13 12.25 -12.86
CA LEU A 25 -1.11 11.87 -14.27
C LEU A 25 -0.38 12.95 -15.09
N SER A 26 0.65 12.50 -15.79
CA SER A 26 1.47 13.32 -16.68
C SER A 26 1.38 12.83 -18.13
N ASN A 27 1.51 13.77 -19.07
CA ASN A 27 1.52 13.44 -20.50
C ASN A 27 2.86 12.79 -20.88
N GLY A 28 2.81 11.65 -21.57
CA GLY A 28 3.97 10.84 -21.91
C GLY A 28 3.57 9.40 -22.24
N LEU A 29 4.57 8.53 -22.43
CA LEU A 29 4.33 7.10 -22.66
C LEU A 29 3.60 6.46 -21.47
N PRO A 30 2.67 5.50 -21.70
CA PRO A 30 2.00 4.77 -20.63
C PRO A 30 3.00 4.07 -19.71
N GLY A 31 2.88 4.30 -18.41
CA GLY A 31 3.77 3.73 -17.41
C GLY A 31 3.32 4.06 -16.00
N LEU A 32 3.69 3.22 -15.03
CA LEU A 32 3.43 3.44 -13.62
C LEU A 32 4.76 3.53 -12.87
N THR A 33 4.91 4.56 -12.05
CA THR A 33 5.96 4.68 -11.03
C THR A 33 5.28 4.82 -9.68
N MET A 34 5.74 4.07 -8.68
CA MET A 34 5.17 4.06 -7.33
C MET A 34 6.31 4.22 -6.31
N VAL A 35 6.16 5.15 -5.38
CA VAL A 35 7.21 5.57 -4.44
C VAL A 35 6.79 5.22 -3.00
N GLY A 36 7.73 4.66 -2.22
CA GLY A 36 7.50 4.28 -0.82
C GLY A 36 7.05 2.84 -0.58
N LEU A 37 7.12 1.96 -1.59
CA LEU A 37 6.75 0.53 -1.53
C LEU A 37 7.84 -0.40 -2.11
N PRO A 38 7.90 -1.68 -1.71
CA PRO A 38 8.75 -2.70 -2.34
C PRO A 38 8.32 -3.02 -3.79
N GLU A 39 9.31 -3.24 -4.67
CA GLU A 39 9.14 -3.50 -6.11
C GLU A 39 8.25 -4.72 -6.45
N THR A 40 8.12 -5.70 -5.56
CA THR A 40 7.17 -6.83 -5.66
C THR A 40 5.74 -6.36 -5.44
N THR A 41 5.48 -5.73 -4.29
CA THR A 41 4.17 -5.17 -3.90
C THR A 41 3.68 -4.13 -4.92
N VAL A 42 4.58 -3.33 -5.50
CA VAL A 42 4.26 -2.39 -6.58
C VAL A 42 3.68 -3.09 -7.81
N LYS A 43 4.21 -4.26 -8.20
CA LYS A 43 3.70 -5.04 -9.35
C LYS A 43 2.37 -5.71 -9.05
N GLU A 44 2.25 -6.31 -7.87
CA GLU A 44 1.02 -6.96 -7.40
C GLU A 44 -0.14 -5.97 -7.29
N ALA A 45 0.07 -4.84 -6.59
CA ALA A 45 -0.94 -3.79 -6.45
C ALA A 45 -1.30 -3.15 -7.80
N ARG A 46 -0.33 -2.93 -8.71
CA ARG A 46 -0.60 -2.46 -10.07
C ARG A 46 -1.57 -3.38 -10.80
N ASP A 47 -1.28 -4.68 -10.80
CA ASP A 47 -2.03 -5.63 -11.63
C ASP A 47 -3.38 -6.00 -10.98
N ARG A 48 -3.49 -5.97 -9.64
CA ARG A 48 -4.79 -5.98 -8.94
C ARG A 48 -5.62 -4.74 -9.26
N VAL A 49 -5.12 -3.54 -8.98
CA VAL A 49 -5.86 -2.28 -9.21
C VAL A 49 -6.27 -2.12 -10.67
N ARG A 50 -5.40 -2.45 -11.64
CA ARG A 50 -5.74 -2.44 -13.07
C ARG A 50 -6.91 -3.37 -13.38
N SER A 51 -6.86 -4.61 -12.88
CA SER A 51 -7.91 -5.61 -13.13
C SER A 51 -9.23 -5.17 -12.48
N ALA A 52 -9.16 -4.72 -11.23
CA ALA A 52 -10.30 -4.21 -10.46
C ALA A 52 -10.99 -3.04 -11.18
N LEU A 53 -10.23 -2.05 -11.65
CA LEU A 53 -10.77 -0.90 -12.39
C LEU A 53 -11.50 -1.34 -13.68
N ILE A 54 -10.86 -2.19 -14.50
CA ILE A 54 -11.41 -2.66 -15.77
C ILE A 54 -12.68 -3.49 -15.55
N ASN A 55 -12.68 -4.41 -14.59
CA ASN A 55 -13.83 -5.25 -14.28
C ASN A 55 -14.96 -4.48 -13.57
N SER A 56 -14.64 -3.38 -12.87
CA SER A 56 -15.62 -2.38 -12.40
C SER A 56 -16.15 -1.46 -13.51
N GLY A 57 -15.74 -1.62 -14.77
CA GLY A 57 -16.22 -0.81 -15.90
C GLY A 57 -15.51 0.53 -16.09
N TYR A 58 -14.39 0.77 -15.42
CA TYR A 58 -13.58 1.98 -15.54
C TYR A 58 -12.37 1.79 -16.46
N ALA A 59 -11.92 2.87 -17.10
CA ALA A 59 -10.72 2.84 -17.93
C ALA A 59 -9.45 2.97 -17.07
N PHE A 60 -8.47 2.10 -17.30
CA PHE A 60 -7.12 2.31 -16.77
C PHE A 60 -6.39 3.39 -17.60
N PRO A 61 -5.92 4.51 -17.02
CA PRO A 61 -5.43 5.64 -17.80
C PRO A 61 -4.12 5.32 -18.52
N ALA A 62 -4.13 5.40 -19.86
CA ALA A 62 -2.97 5.23 -20.73
C ALA A 62 -2.06 6.49 -20.75
N LYS A 63 -1.62 6.93 -19.57
CA LYS A 63 -0.72 8.09 -19.35
C LYS A 63 0.48 7.66 -18.50
N LYS A 64 1.43 8.57 -18.27
CA LYS A 64 2.48 8.35 -17.26
C LYS A 64 1.91 8.67 -15.87
N ILE A 65 1.70 7.62 -15.08
CA ILE A 65 1.17 7.65 -13.71
C ILE A 65 2.35 7.68 -12.73
N THR A 66 2.35 8.65 -11.82
CA THR A 66 3.22 8.64 -10.63
C THR A 66 2.35 8.55 -9.39
N ILE A 67 2.67 7.61 -8.48
CA ILE A 67 1.98 7.39 -7.22
C ILE A 67 2.97 7.57 -6.07
N ASN A 68 2.66 8.45 -5.13
CA ASN A 68 3.44 8.68 -3.93
C ASN A 68 2.65 8.22 -2.69
N LEU A 69 3.34 7.60 -1.73
CA LEU A 69 2.78 7.10 -0.47
C LEU A 69 3.59 7.67 0.69
N ALA A 70 3.15 8.81 1.21
CA ALA A 70 3.84 9.57 2.24
C ALA A 70 3.22 9.36 3.64
N PRO A 71 4.01 9.34 4.73
CA PRO A 71 5.47 9.41 4.77
C PRO A 71 6.15 8.09 4.37
N ALA A 72 7.40 8.17 3.91
CA ALA A 72 8.15 7.03 3.38
C ALA A 72 8.54 6.01 4.46
N ASP A 73 8.75 6.47 5.70
CA ASP A 73 9.41 5.74 6.80
C ASP A 73 8.54 4.64 7.44
N LEU A 74 7.23 4.65 7.18
CA LEU A 74 6.28 3.68 7.73
C LEU A 74 6.32 2.35 6.95
N PRO A 75 6.19 1.19 7.61
CA PRO A 75 6.11 -0.11 6.94
C PRO A 75 4.84 -0.18 6.10
N LYS A 76 5.01 -0.12 4.78
CA LYS A 76 3.93 -0.19 3.80
C LYS A 76 3.98 -1.57 3.16
N GLU A 77 3.14 -2.47 3.67
CA GLU A 77 2.97 -3.84 3.17
C GLU A 77 1.48 -4.23 3.17
N GLY A 78 1.13 -5.24 2.37
CA GLY A 78 -0.23 -5.70 2.15
C GLY A 78 -1.05 -4.84 1.17
N GLY A 79 -2.21 -5.34 0.73
CA GLY A 79 -3.05 -4.67 -0.28
C GLY A 79 -3.98 -3.58 0.23
N ARG A 80 -3.90 -3.15 1.50
CA ARG A 80 -4.81 -2.14 2.08
C ARG A 80 -4.82 -0.78 1.37
N TYR A 81 -3.81 -0.54 0.52
CA TYR A 81 -3.64 0.67 -0.26
C TYR A 81 -4.29 0.59 -1.66
N ASP A 82 -4.73 -0.59 -2.11
CA ASP A 82 -5.31 -0.78 -3.44
C ASP A 82 -6.59 0.07 -3.65
N LEU A 83 -7.48 0.11 -2.66
CA LEU A 83 -8.69 0.95 -2.69
C LEU A 83 -8.39 2.47 -2.84
N PRO A 84 -7.62 3.12 -1.93
CA PRO A 84 -7.30 4.54 -2.08
C PRO A 84 -6.48 4.84 -3.34
N ILE A 85 -5.62 3.92 -3.80
CA ILE A 85 -4.91 4.05 -5.10
C ILE A 85 -5.89 4.04 -6.27
N ALA A 86 -6.87 3.13 -6.30
CA ALA A 86 -7.88 3.07 -7.36
C ALA A 86 -8.75 4.33 -7.39
N LEU A 87 -9.19 4.81 -6.23
CA LEU A 87 -9.96 6.06 -6.12
C LEU A 87 -9.15 7.27 -6.60
N ALA A 88 -7.89 7.40 -6.17
CA ALA A 88 -7.01 8.48 -6.60
C ALA A 88 -6.74 8.43 -8.12
N LEU A 89 -6.62 7.24 -8.72
CA LEU A 89 -6.53 7.05 -10.18
C LEU A 89 -7.79 7.52 -10.90
N LEU A 90 -8.98 7.16 -10.43
CA LEU A 90 -10.25 7.58 -11.03
C LEU A 90 -10.46 9.09 -10.99
N VAL A 91 -10.04 9.73 -9.89
CA VAL A 91 -10.16 11.18 -9.69
C VAL A 91 -9.14 11.93 -10.53
N ALA A 92 -7.87 11.51 -10.55
CA ALA A 92 -6.81 12.13 -11.35
C ALA A 92 -6.99 11.90 -12.87
N SER A 93 -7.73 10.86 -13.27
CA SER A 93 -8.17 10.61 -14.66
C SER A 93 -9.53 11.24 -15.00
N GLU A 94 -10.12 12.01 -14.08
CA GLU A 94 -11.37 12.75 -14.26
C GLU A 94 -12.62 11.86 -14.53
N GLN A 95 -12.51 10.55 -14.26
CA GLN A 95 -13.60 9.57 -14.31
C GLN A 95 -14.51 9.63 -13.07
N LEU A 96 -13.97 10.03 -11.91
CA LEU A 96 -14.72 10.25 -10.68
C LEU A 96 -14.59 11.71 -10.25
N ASN A 97 -15.61 12.51 -10.55
CA ASN A 97 -15.70 13.89 -10.08
C ASN A 97 -16.32 13.93 -8.67
N THR A 98 -15.54 14.31 -7.67
CA THR A 98 -16.00 14.45 -6.29
C THR A 98 -15.17 15.48 -5.53
N THR A 99 -15.82 16.23 -4.64
CA THR A 99 -15.20 17.24 -3.78
C THR A 99 -15.04 16.76 -2.33
N ARG A 100 -15.45 15.52 -2.02
CA ARG A 100 -15.62 15.04 -0.64
C ARG A 100 -14.46 14.19 -0.10
N LEU A 101 -13.47 13.83 -0.93
CA LEU A 101 -12.39 12.88 -0.56
C LEU A 101 -11.62 13.27 0.71
N ASN A 102 -11.48 14.57 0.98
CA ASN A 102 -10.81 15.08 2.18
C ASN A 102 -11.60 14.88 3.49
N GLN A 103 -12.88 14.50 3.41
CA GLN A 103 -13.74 14.15 4.55
C GLN A 103 -13.64 12.65 4.92
N TYR A 104 -13.01 11.85 4.05
CA TYR A 104 -12.96 10.40 4.16
C TYR A 104 -11.53 9.87 4.17
N GLU A 105 -11.35 8.72 4.81
CA GLU A 105 -10.17 7.87 4.68
C GLU A 105 -10.62 6.50 4.16
N PHE A 106 -9.81 5.85 3.33
CA PHE A 106 -10.19 4.61 2.63
C PHE A 106 -9.15 3.53 2.90
N VAL A 107 -9.58 2.38 3.42
CA VAL A 107 -8.68 1.28 3.78
C VAL A 107 -9.30 -0.05 3.33
N GLY A 108 -8.64 -0.75 2.41
CA GLY A 108 -9.15 -2.01 1.87
C GLY A 108 -8.32 -2.54 0.69
N GLU A 109 -8.27 -3.86 0.56
CA GLU A 109 -7.71 -4.52 -0.62
C GLU A 109 -8.76 -4.65 -1.73
N LEU A 110 -8.34 -4.67 -2.99
CA LEU A 110 -9.21 -4.93 -4.14
C LEU A 110 -8.95 -6.32 -4.73
N ALA A 111 -10.01 -7.12 -4.83
CA ALA A 111 -10.03 -8.30 -5.66
C ALA A 111 -9.93 -7.93 -7.15
N LEU A 112 -9.44 -8.85 -7.99
CA LEU A 112 -9.35 -8.65 -9.45
C LEU A 112 -10.70 -8.30 -10.10
N THR A 113 -11.82 -8.65 -9.46
CA THR A 113 -13.20 -8.38 -9.89
C THR A 113 -13.72 -6.98 -9.55
N GLY A 114 -12.98 -6.20 -8.75
CA GLY A 114 -13.44 -4.92 -8.19
C GLY A 114 -14.10 -5.01 -6.81
N GLY A 115 -14.32 -6.22 -6.28
CA GLY A 115 -14.79 -6.41 -4.90
C GLY A 115 -13.76 -5.93 -3.88
N LEU A 116 -14.21 -5.31 -2.79
CA LEU A 116 -13.35 -4.99 -1.65
C LEU A 116 -13.04 -6.27 -0.86
N ARG A 117 -11.95 -6.23 -0.10
CA ARG A 117 -11.58 -7.25 0.89
C ARG A 117 -11.14 -6.62 2.20
N GLY A 118 -11.49 -7.30 3.28
CA GLY A 118 -11.11 -6.96 4.63
C GLY A 118 -9.59 -6.98 4.83
N VAL A 119 -9.11 -6.10 5.69
CA VAL A 119 -7.68 -5.98 6.00
C VAL A 119 -7.43 -5.90 7.50
N PRO A 120 -6.29 -6.43 8.00
CA PRO A 120 -5.96 -6.34 9.41
C PRO A 120 -5.67 -4.88 9.80
N GLY A 121 -6.14 -4.48 10.99
CA GLY A 121 -5.97 -3.13 11.54
C GLY A 121 -7.11 -2.16 11.20
N ALA A 122 -8.31 -2.65 10.85
CA ALA A 122 -9.47 -1.81 10.59
C ALA A 122 -9.87 -0.99 11.82
N ILE A 123 -9.89 -1.60 13.01
CA ILE A 123 -10.22 -0.93 14.28
C ILE A 123 -9.33 0.30 14.57
N PRO A 124 -7.99 0.19 14.69
CA PRO A 124 -7.15 1.36 14.96
C PRO A 124 -7.20 2.37 13.81
N SER A 125 -7.34 1.93 12.55
CA SER A 125 -7.51 2.84 11.40
C SER A 125 -8.75 3.71 11.56
N ALA A 126 -9.88 3.11 11.92
CA ALA A 126 -11.13 3.81 12.17
C ALA A 126 -11.04 4.76 13.38
N MET A 127 -10.45 4.32 14.49
CA MET A 127 -10.24 5.17 15.66
C MET A 127 -9.41 6.42 15.34
N GLU A 128 -8.31 6.27 14.59
CA GLU A 128 -7.44 7.39 14.23
C GLU A 128 -8.01 8.28 13.10
N ALA A 129 -8.88 7.76 12.24
CA ALA A 129 -9.65 8.55 11.28
C ALA A 129 -10.65 9.46 12.02
N ILE A 130 -11.43 8.90 12.95
CA ILE A 130 -12.44 9.61 13.75
C ILE A 130 -11.77 10.69 14.61
N LYS A 131 -10.64 10.38 15.28
CA LYS A 131 -9.83 11.37 16.02
C LYS A 131 -9.34 12.53 15.13
N ALA A 132 -9.11 12.28 13.85
CA ALA A 132 -8.70 13.29 12.88
C ALA A 132 -9.88 14.05 12.23
N GLY A 133 -11.12 13.85 12.71
CA GLY A 133 -12.33 14.50 12.20
C GLY A 133 -12.75 14.02 10.81
N ARG A 134 -12.35 12.80 10.41
CA ARG A 134 -12.72 12.17 9.13
C ARG A 134 -13.49 10.87 9.35
N ARG A 135 -14.35 10.56 8.40
CA ARG A 135 -15.08 9.28 8.32
C ARG A 135 -14.19 8.25 7.62
N ILE A 136 -14.38 6.96 7.89
CA ILE A 136 -13.61 5.89 7.26
C ILE A 136 -14.52 5.00 6.39
N VAL A 137 -14.03 4.59 5.22
CA VAL A 137 -14.64 3.57 4.37
C VAL A 137 -13.75 2.32 4.39
N VAL A 138 -14.33 1.20 4.80
CA VAL A 138 -13.69 -0.12 4.85
C VAL A 138 -14.52 -1.17 4.09
N SER A 139 -13.96 -2.37 3.92
CA SER A 139 -14.72 -3.51 3.40
C SER A 139 -15.81 -3.96 4.38
N SER A 140 -16.92 -4.46 3.85
CA SER A 140 -17.95 -5.24 4.56
C SER A 140 -17.37 -6.39 5.40
N ASP A 141 -16.27 -7.03 4.95
CA ASP A 141 -15.54 -8.06 5.72
C ASP A 141 -15.10 -7.56 7.12
N ASN A 142 -14.75 -6.27 7.25
CA ASN A 142 -14.36 -5.65 8.53
C ASN A 142 -15.56 -5.08 9.32
N ALA A 143 -16.81 -5.23 8.86
CA ALA A 143 -17.98 -4.58 9.48
C ALA A 143 -18.13 -4.90 10.96
N ALA A 144 -17.96 -6.17 11.34
CA ALA A 144 -18.04 -6.61 12.74
C ALA A 144 -16.93 -5.99 13.61
N GLU A 145 -15.71 -5.84 13.08
CA GLU A 145 -14.60 -5.17 13.77
C GLU A 145 -14.91 -3.68 14.04
N VAL A 146 -15.25 -2.92 12.99
CA VAL A 146 -15.46 -1.47 13.12
C VAL A 146 -16.79 -1.12 13.78
N GLY A 147 -17.78 -2.02 13.76
CA GLY A 147 -19.03 -1.91 14.51
C GLY A 147 -18.83 -1.79 16.03
N LEU A 148 -17.76 -2.39 16.58
CA LEU A 148 -17.40 -2.28 18.00
C LEU A 148 -17.04 -0.86 18.44
N ILE A 149 -16.68 0.03 17.51
CA ILE A 149 -16.37 1.44 17.78
C ILE A 149 -17.66 2.25 18.00
N GLY A 150 -18.82 1.75 17.58
CA GLY A 150 -20.14 2.34 17.84
C GLY A 150 -20.43 3.67 17.14
N GLY A 151 -19.59 4.09 16.18
CA GLY A 151 -19.67 5.39 15.52
C GLY A 151 -20.22 5.33 14.09
N SER A 152 -21.17 6.22 13.76
CA SER A 152 -21.70 6.41 12.40
C SER A 152 -20.67 6.97 11.40
N ASP A 153 -19.46 7.25 11.86
CA ASP A 153 -18.32 7.72 11.05
C ASP A 153 -17.55 6.57 10.38
N CYS A 154 -17.84 5.32 10.76
CA CYS A 154 -17.47 4.15 9.97
C CYS A 154 -18.52 3.90 8.88
N LEU A 155 -18.07 3.55 7.67
CA LEU A 155 -18.87 3.14 6.53
C LEU A 155 -18.28 1.86 5.94
N VAL A 156 -19.17 0.99 5.45
CA VAL A 156 -18.79 -0.28 4.80
C VAL A 156 -19.22 -0.29 3.34
N ALA A 157 -18.47 -1.02 2.50
CA ALA A 157 -18.80 -1.27 1.10
C ALA A 157 -18.31 -2.65 0.64
N ASP A 158 -19.03 -3.26 -0.31
CA ASP A 158 -18.69 -4.55 -0.91
C ASP A 158 -17.88 -4.40 -2.22
N HIS A 159 -18.05 -3.29 -2.96
CA HIS A 159 -17.48 -3.14 -4.31
C HIS A 159 -16.95 -1.74 -4.61
N LEU A 160 -15.90 -1.65 -5.43
CA LEU A 160 -15.30 -0.38 -5.85
C LEU A 160 -16.32 0.55 -6.52
N GLN A 161 -17.27 0.00 -7.29
CA GLN A 161 -18.37 0.76 -7.91
C GLN A 161 -19.26 1.44 -6.86
N GLU A 162 -19.50 0.79 -5.73
CA GLU A 162 -20.34 1.31 -4.64
C GLU A 162 -19.70 2.52 -3.98
N VAL A 163 -18.40 2.42 -3.66
CA VAL A 163 -17.60 3.54 -3.12
C VAL A 163 -17.55 4.71 -4.11
N CYS A 164 -17.42 4.43 -5.41
CA CYS A 164 -17.43 5.45 -6.45
C CYS A 164 -18.81 6.12 -6.59
N ALA A 165 -19.91 5.35 -6.58
CA ALA A 165 -21.27 5.87 -6.61
C ALA A 165 -21.58 6.74 -5.37
N PHE A 166 -21.09 6.35 -4.19
CA PHE A 166 -21.18 7.11 -2.95
C PHE A 166 -20.43 8.45 -3.05
N LEU A 167 -19.20 8.43 -3.56
CA LEU A 167 -18.38 9.65 -3.71
C LEU A 167 -18.93 10.60 -4.78
N ALA A 168 -19.59 10.06 -5.81
CA ALA A 168 -20.37 10.82 -6.79
C ALA A 168 -21.73 11.32 -6.25
N GLY A 169 -22.13 10.90 -5.04
CA GLY A 169 -23.40 11.28 -4.40
C GLY A 169 -24.64 10.59 -4.97
N GLN A 170 -24.47 9.46 -5.66
CA GLN A 170 -25.55 8.67 -6.29
C GLN A 170 -26.17 7.64 -5.34
N THR A 171 -25.41 7.16 -4.35
CA THR A 171 -25.88 6.28 -3.28
C THR A 171 -25.32 6.71 -1.92
N SER A 172 -25.79 6.07 -0.85
CA SER A 172 -25.27 6.20 0.51
C SER A 172 -24.71 4.85 0.97
N LEU A 173 -23.47 4.82 1.45
CA LEU A 173 -22.95 3.64 2.15
C LEU A 173 -23.63 3.50 3.52
N SER A 174 -23.79 2.25 3.96
CA SER A 174 -24.30 1.96 5.30
C SER A 174 -23.19 2.11 6.36
N PRO A 175 -23.53 2.52 7.60
CA PRO A 175 -22.65 2.25 8.73
C PRO A 175 -22.57 0.73 8.99
N PRO A 176 -21.50 0.23 9.63
CA PRO A 176 -21.45 -1.15 10.09
C PRO A 176 -22.60 -1.44 11.07
N LEU A 177 -23.25 -2.60 10.96
CA LEU A 177 -24.06 -3.10 12.06
C LEU A 177 -23.12 -3.53 13.20
N ALA A 178 -23.37 -3.01 14.40
CA ALA A 178 -22.76 -3.52 15.61
C ALA A 178 -23.41 -4.86 15.98
N GLU A 179 -22.97 -5.95 15.34
CA GLU A 179 -23.24 -7.30 15.84
C GLU A 179 -22.56 -7.44 17.20
N ALA A 180 -23.35 -7.37 18.27
CA ALA A 180 -22.88 -7.71 19.60
C ALA A 180 -22.37 -9.16 19.55
N PRO A 181 -21.12 -9.43 19.99
CA PRO A 181 -20.57 -10.78 19.91
C PRO A 181 -21.50 -11.75 20.64
N ALA A 182 -21.89 -12.81 19.94
CA ALA A 182 -22.72 -13.85 20.51
C ALA A 182 -22.02 -14.38 21.78
N ARG A 183 -22.64 -14.15 22.93
CA ARG A 183 -22.09 -14.58 24.22
C ARG A 183 -22.13 -16.09 24.29
N ASP A 184 -21.01 -16.73 23.95
CA ASP A 184 -20.75 -18.08 24.43
C ASP A 184 -20.58 -17.98 25.95
N GLU A 185 -21.51 -18.55 26.71
CA GLU A 185 -21.50 -18.47 28.18
C GLU A 185 -20.39 -19.35 28.80
N ARG A 186 -19.61 -20.06 27.98
CA ARG A 186 -18.41 -20.82 28.36
C ARG A 186 -17.21 -19.91 28.54
N TYR A 187 -17.23 -19.17 29.63
CA TYR A 187 -16.10 -18.39 30.12
C TYR A 187 -15.04 -19.33 30.74
N GLU A 188 -14.18 -19.93 29.91
CA GLU A 188 -12.95 -20.56 30.42
C GLU A 188 -12.02 -19.45 30.96
N ASP A 189 -11.71 -19.53 32.25
CA ASP A 189 -11.04 -18.45 32.97
C ASP A 189 -9.53 -18.41 32.66
N LEU A 190 -9.07 -17.28 32.12
CA LEU A 190 -7.67 -17.08 31.73
C LEU A 190 -6.70 -16.91 32.91
N LEU A 191 -7.18 -17.02 34.17
CA LEU A 191 -6.34 -17.04 35.36
C LEU A 191 -5.24 -18.13 35.34
N ASP A 192 -5.43 -19.24 34.61
CA ASP A 192 -4.43 -20.32 34.50
C ASP A 192 -3.21 -19.97 33.61
N VAL A 193 -3.22 -18.83 32.90
CA VAL A 193 -2.11 -18.41 32.00
C VAL A 193 -1.03 -17.58 32.73
N ILE A 194 -0.79 -17.86 34.02
CA ILE A 194 0.30 -17.26 34.83
C ILE A 194 1.22 -18.35 35.42
N GLY A 195 1.82 -19.18 34.55
CA GLY A 195 2.74 -20.23 35.00
C GLY A 195 3.59 -20.97 33.95
N GLN A 196 3.26 -20.87 32.66
CA GLN A 196 3.90 -21.70 31.61
C GLN A 196 5.35 -21.28 31.29
N GLN A 197 6.33 -21.87 31.99
CA GLN A 197 7.78 -21.72 31.75
C GLN A 197 8.30 -22.46 30.48
N GLN A 198 7.49 -22.56 29.42
CA GLN A 198 7.87 -23.24 28.16
C GLN A 198 8.35 -22.29 27.04
N GLY A 199 9.01 -21.18 27.42
CA GLY A 199 9.69 -20.26 26.49
C GLY A 199 11.20 -20.52 26.33
N LYS A 200 11.68 -21.76 26.51
CA LYS A 200 13.11 -22.05 26.77
C LYS A 200 13.78 -23.17 25.95
N THR A 201 13.27 -23.51 24.76
CA THR A 201 14.05 -24.34 23.81
C THR A 201 13.83 -23.97 22.34
N SER A 202 14.53 -22.94 21.87
CA SER A 202 14.74 -22.66 20.43
C SER A 202 16.10 -22.00 20.15
N ALA A 203 17.10 -22.34 20.96
CA ALA A 203 18.51 -22.05 20.72
C ALA A 203 19.23 -23.37 20.41
N GLY A 204 18.90 -23.95 19.25
CA GLY A 204 19.48 -25.20 18.77
C GLY A 204 20.84 -24.98 18.13
N ASP A 205 21.81 -25.80 18.56
CA ASP A 205 23.08 -26.11 17.90
C ASP A 205 24.08 -24.97 17.59
N CYS A 206 24.93 -24.67 18.58
CA CYS A 206 26.37 -24.57 18.32
C CYS A 206 27.20 -24.83 19.59
N GLY A 207 28.39 -25.41 19.47
CA GLY A 207 29.50 -25.08 20.39
C GLY A 207 29.74 -25.98 21.63
N ARG A 208 29.88 -27.29 21.44
CA ARG A 208 30.82 -28.19 22.19
C ARG A 208 31.25 -27.84 23.65
N ARG A 209 30.90 -28.75 24.58
CA ARG A 209 31.80 -29.45 25.54
C ARG A 209 32.81 -28.61 26.36
N TRP A 210 32.63 -28.56 27.68
CA TRP A 210 33.64 -28.79 28.77
C TRP A 210 32.86 -28.98 30.09
N SER A 211 32.76 -30.21 30.62
CA SER A 211 33.49 -30.74 31.80
C SER A 211 32.97 -30.30 33.18
N GLN A 212 32.83 -31.29 34.08
CA GLN A 212 32.27 -31.18 35.43
C GLN A 212 33.11 -30.29 36.36
N SER A 213 32.47 -29.44 37.17
CA SER A 213 32.65 -29.34 38.64
C SER A 213 31.76 -28.23 39.23
N ALA A 214 31.44 -28.35 40.52
CA ALA A 214 30.78 -27.33 41.34
C ALA A 214 31.62 -27.10 42.62
N PRO A 215 31.18 -26.26 43.58
CA PRO A 215 31.15 -24.80 43.45
C PRO A 215 31.91 -24.11 44.60
N ASP A 216 32.31 -22.84 44.44
CA ASP A 216 32.41 -21.95 45.62
C ASP A 216 32.43 -20.43 45.29
N ARG A 217 32.32 -19.58 46.32
CA ARG A 217 32.48 -18.10 46.29
C ARG A 217 33.72 -17.69 47.16
N PRO A 218 34.00 -16.40 47.51
CA PRO A 218 33.53 -15.09 47.00
C PRO A 218 34.63 -13.99 46.80
N ALA A 219 34.29 -12.98 45.97
CA ALA A 219 34.59 -11.53 46.12
C ALA A 219 36.04 -10.97 46.01
N ARG A 220 36.09 -9.63 45.86
CA ARG A 220 37.25 -8.70 45.85
C ARG A 220 38.14 -8.75 44.59
N ASP A 221 38.85 -7.68 44.19
CA ASP A 221 38.73 -6.23 44.45
C ASP A 221 39.61 -5.51 43.37
N ARG A 222 39.19 -4.32 42.87
CA ARG A 222 40.08 -3.30 42.23
C ARG A 222 40.78 -3.72 40.90
N GLU A 223 41.51 -2.88 40.15
CA GLU A 223 41.45 -1.43 39.85
C GLU A 223 42.16 -1.17 38.49
N ASN A 224 41.80 -0.06 37.82
CA ASN A 224 42.67 0.79 36.97
C ASN A 224 43.29 0.32 35.63
N HIS A 225 43.24 1.26 34.67
CA HIS A 225 44.23 1.54 33.59
C HIS A 225 44.37 0.52 32.43
N ALA A 226 44.69 0.91 31.18
CA ALA A 226 44.66 2.21 30.50
C ALA A 226 44.81 2.03 28.95
N SER A 227 44.78 3.14 28.21
CA SER A 227 45.42 3.34 26.90
C SER A 227 44.82 2.72 25.61
N GLN A 228 44.30 3.64 24.78
CA GLN A 228 44.36 3.63 23.30
C GLN A 228 45.84 3.64 22.81
N PRO A 229 46.20 3.44 21.50
CA PRO A 229 45.43 3.84 20.30
C PRO A 229 45.52 2.97 19.02
N THR A 230 44.88 3.47 17.96
CA THR A 230 45.03 3.03 16.55
C THR A 230 46.37 3.49 15.95
N PRO A 231 46.81 2.96 14.78
CA PRO A 231 46.69 3.80 13.57
C PRO A 231 46.56 3.08 12.19
N ARG A 232 45.80 3.74 11.30
CA ARG A 232 46.03 4.01 9.84
C ARG A 232 46.33 2.89 8.81
N SER A 233 45.65 3.03 7.66
CA SER A 233 46.00 2.45 6.34
C SER A 233 47.12 3.21 5.61
N PRO A 234 47.73 2.58 4.59
CA PRO A 234 47.69 3.09 3.20
C PRO A 234 47.25 1.97 2.22
N ALA A 235 46.86 2.13 0.95
CA ALA A 235 46.61 3.20 -0.02
C ALA A 235 47.26 2.85 -1.39
N ALA A 236 46.44 2.80 -2.45
CA ALA A 236 46.77 2.86 -3.90
C ALA A 236 47.57 1.72 -4.61
N ILE A 237 47.02 1.29 -5.76
CA ILE A 237 47.63 0.94 -7.08
C ILE A 237 46.42 0.59 -8.00
N LYS A 238 46.08 1.28 -9.10
CA LYS A 238 46.72 1.58 -10.42
C LYS A 238 46.74 0.41 -11.44
N GLN A 239 45.87 0.51 -12.47
CA GLN A 239 46.00 0.16 -13.91
C GLN A 239 44.56 0.01 -14.50
N SER A 240 44.11 0.44 -15.69
CA SER A 240 44.62 1.02 -16.96
C SER A 240 44.60 0.08 -18.19
N GLY A 241 43.81 0.42 -19.21
CA GLY A 241 43.71 -0.23 -20.53
C GLY A 241 42.30 -0.03 -21.13
N SER A 242 42.11 0.84 -22.13
CA SER A 242 42.29 0.62 -23.59
C SER A 242 41.22 -0.32 -24.20
N ALA A 243 40.16 0.19 -24.83
CA ALA A 243 40.08 0.80 -26.18
C ALA A 243 39.93 -0.24 -27.31
N GLY A 244 38.96 -0.02 -28.21
CA GLY A 244 38.66 -0.87 -29.36
C GLY A 244 37.59 -0.24 -30.27
N GLU A 245 37.90 -0.08 -31.55
CA GLU A 245 37.14 0.72 -32.52
C GLU A 245 36.39 -0.12 -33.58
N ARG A 246 35.55 0.60 -34.36
CA ARG A 246 34.80 0.22 -35.58
C ARG A 246 33.45 -0.45 -35.28
N GLY A 247 32.32 -0.08 -35.91
CA GLY A 247 32.07 0.97 -36.90
C GLY A 247 31.85 0.43 -38.31
N HIS A 248 30.62 0.56 -38.83
CA HIS A 248 30.23 0.24 -40.21
C HIS A 248 29.10 1.17 -40.69
N THR A 249 29.11 1.47 -41.99
CA THR A 249 28.05 2.12 -42.80
C THR A 249 26.97 1.07 -43.16
N GLU A 250 25.79 1.33 -43.76
CA GLU A 250 25.30 2.24 -44.82
C GLU A 250 23.80 2.58 -44.56
N SER A 251 23.27 3.77 -44.85
CA SER A 251 22.87 4.36 -46.15
C SER A 251 21.56 3.80 -46.77
N GLY A 252 20.59 4.68 -47.09
CA GLY A 252 19.38 4.36 -47.86
C GLY A 252 18.12 5.18 -47.51
N GLN A 253 17.57 5.96 -48.46
CA GLN A 253 16.26 6.64 -48.35
C GLN A 253 15.46 6.63 -49.68
N PRO A 254 14.10 6.70 -49.67
CA PRO A 254 13.20 6.61 -50.84
C PRO A 254 12.70 7.99 -51.35
N PRO A 255 11.90 8.06 -52.44
CA PRO A 255 10.43 8.24 -52.27
C PRO A 255 9.52 7.68 -53.40
N HIS A 256 8.21 7.98 -53.31
CA HIS A 256 7.11 7.80 -54.31
C HIS A 256 6.41 6.41 -54.36
N ARG A 257 5.13 6.27 -54.74
CA ARG A 257 4.04 7.20 -55.17
C ARG A 257 2.87 7.16 -54.15
N LYS A 258 1.99 8.16 -53.94
CA LYS A 258 1.16 9.08 -54.78
C LYS A 258 -0.22 8.50 -55.20
N ASP A 259 -1.21 9.42 -55.25
CA ASP A 259 -2.58 9.32 -55.84
C ASP A 259 -3.68 8.60 -55.01
N ALA A 260 -5.00 8.93 -55.05
CA ALA A 260 -5.74 10.19 -55.33
C ALA A 260 -7.29 10.05 -55.11
N VAL A 261 -8.00 11.09 -54.62
CA VAL A 261 -9.47 11.38 -54.80
C VAL A 261 -10.47 10.33 -54.20
N ALA A 262 -11.76 10.52 -53.86
CA ALA A 262 -12.79 11.60 -53.76
C ALA A 262 -13.40 11.60 -52.32
N SER A 263 -14.21 12.54 -51.78
CA SER A 263 -15.15 13.56 -52.28
C SER A 263 -16.60 13.13 -52.62
N GLU A 264 -17.40 12.82 -51.58
CA GLU A 264 -18.88 12.93 -51.51
C GLU A 264 -19.27 12.96 -50.01
N ALA A 265 -20.42 13.39 -49.50
CA ALA A 265 -21.51 14.32 -49.86
C ALA A 265 -22.61 14.06 -48.79
N VAL A 266 -23.37 15.07 -48.35
CA VAL A 266 -24.29 14.95 -47.19
C VAL A 266 -25.74 15.26 -47.57
N PRO A 267 -26.72 14.43 -47.13
CA PRO A 267 -28.08 14.87 -46.86
C PRO A 267 -28.46 14.82 -45.37
N ARG A 268 -29.53 15.54 -44.99
CA ARG A 268 -30.07 15.64 -43.63
C ARG A 268 -31.23 14.65 -43.39
N PRO A 269 -31.57 14.29 -42.13
CA PRO A 269 -32.79 13.54 -41.82
C PRO A 269 -34.06 14.42 -41.86
N PRO A 270 -35.25 13.83 -42.06
CA PRO A 270 -36.57 14.46 -41.93
C PRO A 270 -37.35 13.96 -40.69
N PRO A 271 -38.61 14.41 -40.54
CA PRO A 271 -39.04 15.69 -39.97
C PRO A 271 -39.15 15.66 -38.43
#